data_AF-A0A8C8E673-F1
#
_entry.id   AF-A0A8C8E673-F1
#
_cell.length_a   1.000
_cell.length_b   1.000
_cell.length_c   1.000
_cell.angle_alpha   90.00
_cell.angle_beta   90.00
_cell.angle_gamma   90.00
#
_symmetry.space_group_name_H-M   'P 1'
#
loop_
_entity.id
_entity.type
_entity.pdbx_description
1 polymer ?
#
loop_
_entity_poly.entity_id
_entity_poly.type
_entity_poly.pdbx_seq_one_letter_code
_entity_poly.pdbx_strand_id
1 'polypeptide(L)'
;ASALVPLLRGHRSCSSSSCGRAVQPLILSKNEIVDFPNEIQSLVCLEKLELNQNQIRVIPEGVFSHLSRLKHLRLNNNRLGALPRDLAACHNSLQYLNISNNLFRTFPQPVLQLARLQELHVQNNLFPVQVRTISIGPRSLTLPLFADHSSIKPLYLSSPYQSPLF
;
A
#
# COMPACT_ATOMS: atom_id res chain seq x y z
N ALA A 1 -9.06 -7.61 23.16
CA ALA A 1 -10.18 -6.75 22.72
C ALA A 1 -9.59 -5.65 21.85
N SER A 2 -9.88 -5.67 20.54
CA SER A 2 -9.25 -4.76 19.57
C SER A 2 -9.60 -3.30 19.90
N ALA A 3 -8.58 -2.49 20.21
CA ALA A 3 -8.72 -1.06 20.55
C ALA A 3 -9.23 -0.19 19.37
N LEU A 4 -9.52 -0.80 18.22
CA LEU A 4 -9.88 -0.13 16.97
C LEU A 4 -11.39 0.02 16.72
N VAL A 5 -12.23 -0.76 17.41
CA VAL A 5 -13.71 -0.69 17.24
C VAL A 5 -14.25 0.74 17.44
N PRO A 6 -13.78 1.57 18.41
CA PRO A 6 -14.28 2.93 18.58
C PRO A 6 -13.92 3.88 17.42
N LEU A 7 -12.76 3.70 16.78
CA LEU A 7 -12.27 4.59 15.73
C LEU A 7 -12.99 4.39 14.39
N LEU A 8 -13.59 3.22 14.18
CA LEU A 8 -14.36 2.89 12.98
C LEU A 8 -15.85 3.25 13.07
N ARG A 9 -16.36 3.66 14.24
CA ARG A 9 -17.79 3.94 14.49
C ARG A 9 -18.41 5.06 13.63
N GLY A 10 -17.58 5.90 12.99
CA GLY A 10 -18.04 6.95 12.06
C GLY A 10 -18.19 6.50 10.61
N HIS A 11 -17.63 5.35 10.24
CA HIS A 11 -17.66 4.84 8.87
C HIS A 11 -18.81 3.84 8.74
N ARG A 12 -19.91 4.25 8.08
CA ARG A 12 -21.02 3.34 7.79
C ARG A 12 -20.58 2.31 6.74
N SER A 13 -20.97 1.06 6.93
CA SER A 13 -20.92 0.05 5.86
C SER A 13 -21.80 0.52 4.69
N CYS A 14 -21.17 0.93 3.60
CA CYS A 14 -21.85 1.29 2.37
C CYS A 14 -21.90 0.08 1.43
N SER A 15 -22.90 -0.01 0.56
CA SER A 15 -22.84 -0.92 -0.58
C SER A 15 -21.99 -0.28 -1.69
N SER A 16 -21.46 -1.10 -2.61
CA SER A 16 -20.69 -0.59 -3.76
C SER A 16 -21.48 0.43 -4.61
N SER A 17 -22.81 0.31 -4.62
CA SER A 17 -23.75 1.20 -5.30
C SER A 17 -24.08 2.49 -4.53
N SER A 18 -23.75 2.59 -3.23
CA SER A 18 -24.06 3.75 -2.38
C SER A 18 -22.84 4.60 -2.04
N CYS A 19 -21.68 4.34 -2.67
CA CYS A 19 -20.49 5.16 -2.47
C CYS A 19 -20.67 6.54 -3.09
N GLY A 20 -20.90 7.55 -2.24
CA GLY A 20 -20.99 8.95 -2.64
C GLY A 20 -19.70 9.46 -3.31
N ARG A 21 -19.78 10.65 -3.92
CA ARG A 21 -18.65 11.32 -4.61
C ARG A 21 -17.50 11.74 -3.68
N ALA A 22 -17.69 11.72 -2.36
CA ALA A 22 -16.68 12.11 -1.40
C ALA A 22 -15.66 10.98 -1.17
N VAL A 23 -14.37 11.35 -1.19
CA VAL A 23 -13.28 10.46 -0.75
C VAL A 23 -13.56 10.04 0.69
N GLN A 24 -13.53 8.74 0.97
CA GLN A 24 -13.56 8.23 2.34
C GLN A 24 -12.13 7.91 2.78
N PRO A 25 -11.44 8.84 3.48
CA PRO A 25 -10.17 8.56 4.13
C PRO A 25 -10.40 7.92 5.49
N LEU A 26 -9.63 6.87 5.79
CA LEU A 26 -9.47 6.33 7.13
C LEU A 26 -8.03 6.59 7.57
N ILE A 27 -7.87 7.45 8.59
CA ILE A 27 -6.57 7.87 9.10
C ILE A 27 -6.42 7.29 10.51
N LEU A 28 -5.51 6.33 10.63
CA LEU A 28 -5.17 5.62 11.86
C LEU A 28 -3.65 5.70 12.14
N SER A 29 -2.99 6.68 11.53
CA SER A 29 -1.55 6.91 11.65
C SER A 29 -1.16 7.37 13.06
N LYS A 30 0.08 7.07 13.47
CA LYS A 30 0.66 7.47 14.78
C LYS A 30 -0.11 6.91 15.99
N ASN A 31 -0.51 5.65 15.90
CA ASN A 31 -1.10 4.93 17.03
C ASN A 31 -0.18 3.78 17.45
N GLU A 32 -0.64 2.98 18.41
CA GLU A 32 0.06 1.79 18.89
C GLU A 32 -0.58 0.50 18.33
N ILE A 33 -1.09 0.57 17.10
CA ILE A 33 -1.79 -0.57 16.48
C ILE A 33 -0.78 -1.68 16.22
N VAL A 34 -0.96 -2.82 16.89
CA VAL A 34 -0.16 -4.04 16.69
C VAL A 34 -0.86 -5.00 15.73
N ASP A 35 -2.18 -5.17 15.89
CA ASP A 35 -3.01 -6.02 15.06
C ASP A 35 -3.77 -5.19 14.03
N PHE A 36 -3.76 -5.63 12.77
CA PHE A 36 -4.50 -4.94 11.72
C PHE A 36 -6.02 -5.05 11.97
N PRO A 37 -6.78 -3.95 11.86
CA PRO A 37 -8.25 -3.98 12.01
C PRO A 37 -8.93 -4.66 10.82
N ASN A 38 -9.43 -5.87 11.03
CA ASN A 38 -10.14 -6.64 10.00
C ASN A 38 -11.44 -5.97 9.55
N GLU A 39 -12.03 -5.15 10.41
CA GLU A 39 -13.29 -4.45 10.16
C GLU A 39 -13.19 -3.48 8.97
N ILE A 40 -11.97 -3.07 8.58
CA ILE A 40 -11.72 -2.25 7.37
C ILE A 40 -12.27 -2.94 6.11
N GLN A 41 -12.34 -4.27 6.06
CA GLN A 41 -12.87 -5.01 4.90
C GLN A 41 -14.30 -4.61 4.53
N SER A 42 -15.08 -4.08 5.48
CA SER A 42 -16.46 -3.63 5.27
C SER A 42 -16.58 -2.24 4.64
N LEU A 43 -15.46 -1.50 4.54
CA LEU A 43 -15.41 -0.14 4.04
C LEU A 43 -15.21 -0.11 2.52
N VAL A 44 -16.18 -0.64 1.77
CA VAL A 44 -16.07 -0.81 0.30
C VAL A 44 -15.88 0.51 -0.48
N CYS A 45 -16.18 1.65 0.14
CA CYS A 45 -16.00 2.98 -0.43
C CYS A 45 -14.66 3.63 -0.06
N LEU A 46 -13.80 2.94 0.68
CA LEU A 46 -12.53 3.48 1.16
C LEU A 46 -11.61 3.79 -0.01
N GLU A 47 -11.19 5.06 -0.11
CA GLU A 47 -10.29 5.52 -1.17
C GLU A 47 -8.86 5.78 -0.64
N LYS A 48 -8.73 6.00 0.66
CA LYS A 48 -7.46 6.31 1.31
C LYS A 48 -7.37 5.64 2.67
N LEU A 49 -6.33 4.85 2.88
CA LEU A 49 -6.02 4.19 4.15
C LEU A 49 -4.63 4.60 4.63
N GLU A 50 -4.57 5.25 5.79
CA GLU A 50 -3.31 5.60 6.44
C GLU A 50 -3.16 4.87 7.77
N LEU A 51 -2.13 4.02 7.84
CA LEU A 51 -1.75 3.23 9.01
C LEU A 51 -0.26 3.42 9.33
N ASN A 52 0.35 4.52 8.85
CA ASN A 52 1.77 4.76 9.04
C ASN A 52 2.12 5.10 10.49
N GLN A 53 3.34 4.76 10.91
CA GLN A 53 3.80 4.96 12.30
C GLN A 53 2.93 4.18 13.30
N ASN A 54 2.82 2.88 13.08
CA ASN A 54 2.18 1.92 13.98
C ASN A 54 3.16 0.75 14.25
N GLN A 55 2.67 -0.34 14.84
CA GLN A 55 3.48 -1.52 15.19
C GLN A 55 2.99 -2.78 14.47
N ILE A 56 2.31 -2.62 13.33
CA ILE A 56 1.64 -3.70 12.60
C ILE A 56 2.68 -4.67 12.07
N ARG A 57 2.50 -5.96 12.41
CA ARG A 57 3.40 -7.05 11.98
C ARG A 57 2.85 -7.82 10.79
N VAL A 58 1.53 -8.01 10.76
CA VAL A 58 0.84 -8.83 9.76
C VAL A 58 -0.44 -8.10 9.35
N ILE A 59 -0.72 -8.11 8.05
CA ILE A 59 -2.02 -7.75 7.51
C ILE A 59 -2.69 -9.07 7.11
N PRO A 60 -3.89 -9.38 7.62
CA PRO A 60 -4.57 -10.64 7.32
C PRO A 60 -5.03 -10.71 5.88
N GLU A 61 -5.10 -11.92 5.34
CA GLU A 61 -5.70 -12.18 4.03
C GLU A 61 -7.19 -11.82 4.04
N GLY A 62 -7.69 -11.33 2.91
CA GLY A 62 -9.10 -10.99 2.71
C GLY A 62 -9.46 -9.52 2.95
N VAL A 63 -8.62 -8.76 3.69
CA VAL A 63 -8.96 -7.37 4.05
C VAL A 63 -9.05 -6.41 2.86
N PHE A 64 -8.32 -6.68 1.77
CA PHE A 64 -8.32 -5.84 0.57
C PHE A 64 -9.32 -6.32 -0.49
N SER A 65 -9.89 -7.52 -0.32
CA SER A 65 -10.75 -8.18 -1.32
C SER A 65 -11.95 -7.34 -1.75
N HIS A 66 -12.46 -6.47 -0.88
CA HIS A 66 -13.60 -5.59 -1.15
C HIS A 66 -13.23 -4.11 -1.27
N LEU A 67 -11.94 -3.76 -1.17
CA LEU A 67 -11.44 -2.38 -1.23
C LEU A 67 -11.06 -1.98 -2.66
N SER A 68 -11.94 -2.27 -3.62
CA SER A 68 -11.71 -2.03 -5.06
C SER A 68 -11.63 -0.56 -5.45
N ARG A 69 -11.87 0.36 -4.50
CA ARG A 69 -11.78 1.82 -4.69
C ARG A 69 -10.55 2.43 -4.02
N LEU A 70 -9.74 1.62 -3.34
CA LEU A 70 -8.57 2.11 -2.60
C LEU A 70 -7.54 2.66 -3.59
N LYS A 71 -7.21 3.95 -3.46
CA LYS A 71 -6.25 4.67 -4.31
C LYS A 71 -4.93 4.92 -3.59
N HIS A 72 -4.98 5.13 -2.28
CA HIS A 72 -3.81 5.50 -1.48
C HIS A 72 -3.68 4.60 -0.26
N LEU A 73 -2.54 3.94 -0.13
CA LEU A 73 -2.22 3.09 1.02
C LEU A 73 -0.87 3.47 1.64
N ARG A 74 -0.91 3.92 2.90
CA ARG A 74 0.28 4.25 3.70
C ARG A 74 0.46 3.25 4.82
N LEU A 75 1.54 2.46 4.74
CA LEU A 75 1.94 1.44 5.70
C LEU A 75 3.37 1.65 6.21
N ASN A 76 3.98 2.80 5.92
CA ASN A 76 5.36 3.08 6.29
C ASN A 76 5.56 3.22 7.81
N ASN A 77 6.76 2.92 8.29
CA ASN A 77 7.08 2.87 9.72
C ASN A 77 6.15 1.89 10.46
N ASN A 78 6.18 0.63 10.04
CA ASN A 78 5.55 -0.50 10.70
C ASN A 78 6.58 -1.65 10.83
N ARG A 79 6.13 -2.86 11.15
CA ARG A 79 6.98 -4.05 11.29
C ARG A 79 6.59 -5.15 10.29
N LEU A 80 6.11 -4.75 9.11
CA LEU A 80 5.61 -5.68 8.09
C LEU A 80 6.76 -6.42 7.41
N GLY A 81 6.63 -7.75 7.29
CA GLY A 81 7.54 -8.58 6.49
C GLY A 81 6.97 -9.01 5.13
N ALA A 82 5.65 -8.92 4.97
CA ALA A 82 4.92 -9.33 3.77
C ALA A 82 3.64 -8.51 3.59
N LEU A 83 3.09 -8.53 2.38
CA LEU A 83 1.75 -8.04 2.05
C LEU A 83 0.88 -9.24 1.65
N PRO A 84 -0.41 -9.26 2.01
CA PRO A 84 -1.31 -10.35 1.68
C PRO A 84 -1.59 -10.37 0.17
N ARG A 85 -1.93 -11.56 -0.34
CA ARG A 85 -2.09 -11.79 -1.79
C ARG A 85 -3.25 -10.99 -2.37
N ASP A 86 -4.31 -10.83 -1.58
CA ASP A 86 -5.50 -10.10 -1.96
C ASP A 86 -5.31 -8.59 -2.15
N LEU A 87 -4.14 -8.01 -1.80
CA LEU A 87 -3.81 -6.64 -2.22
C LEU A 87 -3.89 -6.47 -3.75
N ALA A 88 -3.67 -7.54 -4.52
CA ALA A 88 -3.85 -7.55 -5.97
C ALA A 88 -5.31 -7.25 -6.40
N ALA A 89 -6.31 -7.41 -5.53
CA ALA A 89 -7.68 -6.99 -5.81
C ALA A 89 -7.79 -5.48 -6.12
N CYS A 90 -6.86 -4.67 -5.59
CA CYS A 90 -6.77 -3.23 -5.86
C CYS A 90 -6.02 -2.88 -7.15
N HIS A 91 -5.76 -3.84 -8.05
CA HIS A 91 -4.99 -3.65 -9.29
C HIS A 91 -5.47 -2.49 -10.18
N ASN A 92 -6.78 -2.26 -10.21
CA ASN A 92 -7.43 -1.21 -10.99
C ASN A 92 -7.68 0.10 -10.23
N SER A 93 -7.23 0.23 -8.98
CA SER A 93 -7.52 1.41 -8.16
C SER A 93 -6.30 2.02 -7.50
N LEU A 94 -5.37 1.20 -7.01
CA LEU A 94 -4.25 1.67 -6.19
C LEU A 94 -3.25 2.46 -7.05
N GLN A 95 -2.97 3.69 -6.64
CA GLN A 95 -2.10 4.64 -7.33
C GLN A 95 -0.86 4.98 -6.51
N TYR A 96 -1.00 4.98 -5.18
CA TYR A 96 0.07 5.27 -4.24
C TYR A 96 0.21 4.15 -3.21
N LEU A 97 1.42 3.62 -3.07
CA LEU A 97 1.77 2.66 -2.03
C LEU A 97 3.07 3.05 -1.34
N ASN A 98 3.02 3.16 -0.01
CA ASN A 98 4.22 3.37 0.80
C ASN A 98 4.38 2.28 1.85
N ILE A 99 5.40 1.44 1.65
CA ILE A 99 5.82 0.38 2.57
C ILE A 99 7.25 0.61 3.08
N SER A 100 7.78 1.83 2.95
CA SER A 100 9.11 2.17 3.45
C SER A 100 9.23 1.98 4.96
N ASN A 101 10.44 1.78 5.47
CA ASN A 101 10.70 1.61 6.90
C ASN A 101 9.86 0.45 7.49
N ASN A 102 10.06 -0.73 6.91
CA ASN A 102 9.44 -2.00 7.33
C ASN A 102 10.53 -3.10 7.30
N LEU A 103 10.12 -4.38 7.36
CA LEU A 103 11.02 -5.53 7.48
C LEU A 103 10.95 -6.46 6.26
N PHE A 104 10.59 -5.93 5.07
CA PHE A 104 10.49 -6.74 3.86
C PHE A 104 11.86 -7.25 3.42
N ARG A 105 12.02 -8.58 3.34
CA ARG A 105 13.24 -9.25 2.85
C ARG A 105 13.20 -9.57 1.36
N THR A 106 12.01 -9.59 0.78
CA THR A 106 11.79 -9.89 -0.64
C THR A 106 10.73 -8.95 -1.18
N PHE A 107 10.84 -8.57 -2.45
CA PHE A 107 9.83 -7.69 -3.05
C PHE A 107 8.43 -8.35 -3.00
N PRO A 108 7.40 -7.64 -2.50
CA PRO A 108 6.06 -8.20 -2.37
C PRO A 108 5.42 -8.43 -3.74
N GLN A 109 5.26 -9.70 -4.12
CA GLN A 109 4.67 -10.13 -5.40
C GLN A 109 3.31 -9.50 -5.74
N PRO A 110 2.37 -9.28 -4.78
CA PRO A 110 1.08 -8.64 -5.08
C PRO A 110 1.22 -7.22 -5.67
N VAL A 111 2.30 -6.51 -5.33
CA VAL A 111 2.56 -5.15 -5.85
C VAL A 111 2.81 -5.16 -7.35
N LEU A 112 3.32 -6.26 -7.91
CA LEU A 112 3.57 -6.42 -9.35
C LEU A 112 2.29 -6.39 -10.18
N GLN A 113 1.14 -6.70 -9.58
CA GLN A 113 -0.16 -6.74 -10.25
C GLN A 113 -0.87 -5.38 -10.24
N LEU A 114 -0.32 -4.37 -9.56
CA LEU A 114 -0.95 -3.06 -9.41
C LEU A 114 -0.76 -2.18 -10.66
N ALA A 115 -1.52 -2.48 -11.72
CA ALA A 115 -1.42 -1.84 -13.02
C ALA A 115 -1.59 -0.31 -13.01
N ARG A 116 -2.32 0.24 -12.03
CA ARG A 116 -2.51 1.70 -11.88
C ARG A 116 -1.54 2.37 -10.92
N LEU A 117 -0.60 1.64 -10.30
CA LEU A 117 0.36 2.21 -9.37
C LEU A 117 1.24 3.24 -10.09
N GLN A 118 1.38 4.42 -9.50
CA GLN A 118 2.15 5.54 -10.04
C GLN A 118 3.35 5.86 -9.16
N GLU A 119 3.17 5.71 -7.84
CA GLU A 119 4.19 6.05 -6.86
C GLU A 119 4.35 4.91 -5.85
N LEU A 120 5.57 4.41 -5.74
CA LEU A 120 5.94 3.32 -4.86
C LEU A 120 7.15 3.70 -3.99
N HIS A 121 7.00 3.54 -2.67
CA HIS A 121 8.05 3.80 -1.69
C HIS A 121 8.37 2.50 -0.96
N VAL A 122 9.62 2.04 -1.10
CA VAL A 122 10.11 0.76 -0.55
C VAL A 122 11.44 0.90 0.19
N GLN A 123 11.98 2.11 0.31
CA GLN A 123 13.24 2.41 1.00
C GLN A 123 13.23 1.92 2.46
N ASN A 124 14.43 1.72 3.01
CA ASN A 124 14.62 1.27 4.40
C ASN A 124 13.85 -0.01 4.72
N ASN A 125 14.02 -1.01 3.87
CA ASN A 125 13.59 -2.40 4.08
C ASN A 125 14.83 -3.31 4.08
N LEU A 126 14.63 -4.61 4.19
CA LEU A 126 15.68 -5.63 4.25
C LEU A 126 15.89 -6.34 2.91
N PHE A 127 15.63 -5.67 1.79
CA PHE A 127 15.80 -6.26 0.46
C PHE A 127 17.28 -6.58 0.19
N PRO A 128 17.60 -7.74 -0.40
CA PRO A 128 18.95 -8.05 -0.81
C PRO A 128 19.39 -7.10 -1.92
N VAL A 129 20.67 -6.70 -1.87
CA VAL A 129 21.34 -5.75 -2.78
C VAL A 129 21.21 -6.11 -4.27
N GLN A 130 20.80 -7.33 -4.60
CA GLN A 130 20.77 -7.88 -5.94
C GLN A 130 19.53 -7.53 -6.78
N VAL A 131 18.48 -6.94 -6.19
CA VAL A 131 17.26 -6.67 -6.96
C VAL A 131 17.44 -5.40 -7.79
N ARG A 132 17.77 -5.58 -9.09
CA ARG A 132 18.12 -4.48 -10.02
C ARG A 132 16.93 -3.94 -10.80
N THR A 133 15.97 -4.79 -11.16
CA THR A 133 14.81 -4.40 -11.97
C THR A 133 13.61 -5.25 -11.59
N ILE A 134 12.44 -4.62 -11.52
CA ILE A 134 11.16 -5.24 -11.22
C ILE A 134 10.11 -4.70 -12.19
N SER A 135 9.34 -5.57 -12.82
CA SER A 135 8.21 -5.17 -13.67
C SER A 135 6.90 -5.14 -12.87
N ILE A 136 6.19 -4.01 -12.93
CA ILE A 136 4.85 -3.81 -12.34
C ILE A 136 3.86 -3.63 -13.49
N GLY A 137 3.08 -4.68 -13.78
CA GLY A 137 2.22 -4.73 -14.95
C GLY A 137 3.00 -4.45 -16.25
N PRO A 138 2.57 -3.50 -17.10
CA PRO A 138 3.27 -3.14 -18.33
C PRO A 138 4.49 -2.22 -18.10
N ARG A 139 4.79 -1.82 -16.85
CA ARG A 139 5.87 -0.88 -16.52
C ARG A 139 7.04 -1.64 -15.91
N SER A 140 8.27 -1.16 -16.15
CA SER A 140 9.46 -1.69 -15.47
C SER A 140 10.08 -0.61 -14.59
N LEU A 141 10.30 -0.95 -13.33
CA LEU A 141 11.09 -0.16 -12.39
C LEU A 141 12.49 -0.73 -12.34
N THR A 142 13.45 0.05 -12.82
CA THR A 142 14.84 -0.17 -12.44
C THR A 142 14.99 0.41 -11.04
N LEU A 143 15.14 -0.47 -10.06
CA LEU A 143 15.44 -0.03 -8.70
C LEU A 143 16.88 0.46 -8.72
N PRO A 144 17.20 1.66 -8.19
CA PRO A 144 18.59 1.93 -7.87
C PRO A 144 19.09 0.77 -7.02
N LEU A 145 20.35 0.33 -7.23
CA LEU A 145 21.02 -0.57 -6.29
C LEU A 145 20.63 -0.08 -4.89
N PHE A 146 20.19 -0.96 -4.00
CA PHE A 146 19.70 -0.65 -2.64
C PHE A 146 20.72 0.06 -1.73
N ALA A 147 21.77 0.64 -2.31
CA ALA A 147 22.89 1.32 -1.70
C ALA A 147 22.86 2.81 -2.07
N ASP A 148 22.00 3.57 -1.39
CA ASP A 148 22.47 4.79 -0.74
C ASP A 148 21.43 5.20 0.31
N HIS A 149 21.80 5.08 1.58
CA HIS A 149 20.99 5.50 2.72
C HIS A 149 20.72 7.03 2.73
N SER A 150 21.29 7.79 1.80
CA SER A 150 21.19 9.25 1.75
C SER A 150 20.14 9.81 0.77
N SER A 151 19.62 9.01 -0.17
CA SER A 151 18.70 9.50 -1.22
C SER A 151 17.36 8.76 -1.22
N ILE A 152 16.49 9.12 -0.27
CA ILE A 152 15.10 8.66 -0.19
C ILE A 152 14.27 9.36 -1.28
N LYS A 153 14.36 8.91 -2.53
CA LYS A 153 13.49 9.39 -3.61
C LYS A 153 12.36 8.40 -3.87
N PRO A 154 11.12 8.85 -4.11
CA PRO A 154 10.04 8.00 -4.58
C PRO A 154 10.43 7.30 -5.87
N LEU A 155 9.98 6.06 -6.05
CA LEU A 155 10.03 5.41 -7.36
C LEU A 155 8.77 5.83 -8.12
N TYR A 156 8.96 6.71 -9.09
CA TYR A 156 7.93 7.06 -10.04
C TYR A 156 7.91 6.02 -11.16
N LEU A 157 6.77 5.36 -11.31
CA LEU A 157 6.50 4.44 -12.42
C LEU A 157 6.30 5.28 -13.68
N SER A 158 7.35 5.46 -14.49
CA SER A 158 7.24 6.15 -15.77
C SER A 158 6.22 5.45 -16.67
N SER A 159 5.40 6.24 -17.35
CA SER A 159 4.47 5.71 -18.35
C SER A 159 5.27 5.06 -19.48
N PRO A 160 4.83 3.93 -20.08
CA PRO A 160 5.51 3.34 -21.24
C PRO A 160 5.54 4.25 -22.49
N TYR A 161 4.93 5.45 -22.41
CA TYR A 161 4.83 6.43 -23.50
C TYR A 161 5.57 7.76 -23.28
N GLN A 162 6.43 7.88 -22.26
CA GLN A 162 7.38 8.99 -22.26
C GLN A 162 8.62 8.56 -23.06
N SER A 163 8.55 8.81 -24.37
CA SER A 163 9.74 8.96 -25.20
C SER A 163 10.73 9.90 -24.51
N PRO A 164 12.05 9.64 -24.60
CA PRO A 164 13.03 10.60 -24.14
C PRO A 164 12.83 11.87 -24.98
N LEU A 165 12.48 12.98 -24.33
CA LEU A 165 12.66 14.28 -24.94
C LEU A 165 14.17 14.46 -25.10
N PHE A 166 14.58 14.64 -26.37
CA PHE A 166 15.95 14.92 -26.80
C PHE A 166 16.56 16.11 -26.06
#